data_AF-A0A843SKP0-F1
#
_entry.id   AF-A0A843SKP0-F1
#
_cell.length_a   1.000
_cell.length_b   1.000
_cell.length_c   1.000
_cell.angle_alpha   90.00
_cell.angle_beta   90.00
_cell.angle_gamma   90.00
#
_symmetry.space_group_name_H-M   'P 1'
#
loop_
_entity.id
_entity.type
_entity.pdbx_description
1 polymer ?
#
loop_
_entity_poly.entity_id
_entity_poly.type
_entity_poly.pdbx_seq_one_letter_code
_entity_poly.pdbx_strand_id
1 'polypeptide(L)'
;MATERPGAPTAVHSSSWSLWSAVAGVVVTLSLIDAGQTHLGRAIQGRGISLGDALLVGFSLWLPLGGLVWPTLWLVRRVRFDRNRWQALAIHVFAAACFACILLLSASILRVGVGL
;
A
#
# COMPACT_ATOMS: atom_id res chain seq x y z
N MET A 1 44.96 13.11 31.08
CA MET A 1 44.50 12.84 29.70
C MET A 1 43.08 12.30 29.80
N ALA A 2 42.08 13.15 29.52
CA ALA A 2 40.67 12.79 29.56
C ALA A 2 40.22 12.35 28.16
N THR A 3 39.66 11.16 28.05
CA THR A 3 39.14 10.59 26.80
C THR A 3 37.70 11.05 26.60
N GLU A 4 37.48 12.03 25.72
CA GLU A 4 36.13 12.41 25.29
C GLU A 4 35.46 11.22 24.60
N ARG A 5 34.35 10.75 25.15
CA ARG A 5 33.52 9.73 24.50
C ARG A 5 32.77 10.40 23.34
N PRO A 6 32.90 9.90 22.09
CA PRO A 6 32.17 10.45 20.96
C PRO A 6 30.66 10.39 21.24
N GLY A 7 30.00 11.53 21.03
CA GLY A 7 28.57 11.72 21.29
C GLY A 7 27.74 10.62 20.65
N ALA A 8 26.94 9.94 21.47
CA ALA A 8 26.04 8.91 20.99
C ALA A 8 25.09 9.53 19.94
N PRO A 9 24.92 8.88 18.77
CA PRO A 9 23.99 9.38 17.76
C PRO A 9 22.61 9.50 18.40
N THR A 10 22.06 10.71 18.40
CA THR A 10 20.69 10.97 18.84
C THR A 10 19.77 10.15 17.97
N ALA A 11 19.23 9.05 18.52
CA ALA A 11 18.28 8.22 17.82
C ALA A 11 17.09 9.10 17.42
N VAL A 12 16.93 9.35 16.12
CA VAL A 12 15.78 10.07 15.59
C VAL A 12 14.57 9.18 15.85
N HIS A 13 13.83 9.48 16.91
CA HIS A 13 12.54 8.85 17.17
C HIS A 13 11.56 9.33 16.09
N SER A 14 11.49 8.61 14.96
CA SER A 14 10.41 8.83 14.00
C SER A 14 9.10 8.50 14.72
N SER A 15 8.26 9.51 14.94
CA SER A 15 6.96 9.26 15.56
C SER A 15 6.16 8.34 14.63
N SER A 16 5.52 7.31 15.19
CA SER A 16 4.65 6.41 14.42
C SER A 16 3.61 7.19 13.61
N TRP A 17 3.21 8.36 14.10
CA TRP A 17 2.30 9.28 13.42
C TRP A 17 2.83 9.75 12.06
N SER A 18 4.11 10.11 11.96
CA SER A 18 4.73 10.55 10.70
C SER A 18 4.76 9.45 9.64
N LEU A 19 4.93 8.20 10.06
CA LEU A 19 4.89 7.05 9.15
C LEU A 19 3.47 6.85 8.61
N TRP A 20 2.47 6.92 9.49
CA TRP A 20 1.07 6.75 9.09
C TRP A 20 0.57 7.87 8.18
N SER A 21 0.97 9.12 8.43
CA SER A 21 0.65 10.24 7.52
C SER A 21 1.28 10.05 6.14
N ALA A 22 2.50 9.51 6.08
CA ALA A 22 3.15 9.21 4.81
C ALA A 22 2.41 8.10 4.04
N VAL A 23 2.04 7.01 4.73
CA VAL A 23 1.25 5.92 4.14
C VAL A 23 -0.10 6.42 3.63
N ALA A 24 -0.83 7.18 4.45
CA ALA A 24 -2.11 7.77 4.05
C ALA A 24 -1.95 8.70 2.84
N GLY A 25 -0.93 9.55 2.83
CA GLY A 25 -0.62 10.44 1.71
C GLY A 25 -0.36 9.69 0.42
N VAL A 26 0.42 8.60 0.47
CA VAL A 26 0.70 7.74 -0.70
C VAL A 26 -0.59 7.09 -1.21
N VAL A 27 -1.38 6.49 -0.32
CA VAL A 27 -2.65 5.83 -0.69
C VAL A 27 -3.60 6.81 -1.35
N VAL A 28 -3.78 8.00 -0.79
CA VAL A 28 -4.65 9.05 -1.35
C VAL A 28 -4.13 9.51 -2.71
N THR A 29 -2.82 9.75 -2.85
CA THR A 29 -2.22 10.19 -4.11
C THR A 29 -2.41 9.17 -5.22
N LEU A 30 -2.16 7.88 -4.93
CA LEU A 30 -2.37 6.80 -5.89
C LEU A 30 -3.86 6.65 -6.25
N SER A 31 -4.77 6.80 -5.28
CA SER A 31 -6.21 6.79 -5.52
C SER A 31 -6.64 7.90 -6.48
N LEU A 32 -6.11 9.11 -6.30
CA LEU A 32 -6.41 10.26 -7.17
C LEU A 32 -5.88 10.09 -8.58
N ILE A 33 -4.64 9.58 -8.72
CA ILE A 33 -4.03 9.30 -10.04
C ILE A 33 -4.88 8.27 -10.79
N ASP A 34 -5.23 7.16 -10.13
CA ASP A 34 -6.00 6.08 -10.71
C ASP A 34 -7.43 6.49 -11.10
N ALA A 35 -8.09 7.27 -10.23
CA ALA A 35 -9.38 7.87 -10.53
C ALA A 35 -9.32 8.82 -11.74
N GLY A 36 -8.27 9.66 -11.81
CA GLY A 36 -8.04 10.57 -12.94
C GLY A 36 -7.83 9.81 -14.26
N GLN A 37 -7.00 8.75 -14.24
CA GLN A 37 -6.78 7.89 -15.40
C GLN A 37 -8.07 7.18 -15.83
N THR A 38 -8.85 6.69 -14.87
CA THR A 38 -10.14 6.03 -15.14
C THR A 38 -11.13 7.01 -15.76
N HIS A 39 -11.27 8.21 -15.20
CA HIS A 39 -12.19 9.23 -15.71
C HIS A 39 -11.83 9.64 -17.14
N LEU A 40 -10.54 9.95 -17.40
CA LEU A 40 -10.07 10.33 -18.74
C LEU A 40 -10.16 9.17 -19.74
N GLY A 41 -9.76 7.96 -19.35
CA GLY A 41 -9.82 6.78 -20.22
C GLY A 41 -11.25 6.44 -20.65
N ARG A 42 -12.21 6.60 -19.75
CA ARG A 42 -13.64 6.41 -20.02
C ARG A 42 -14.22 7.49 -20.93
N ALA A 43 -13.82 8.76 -20.72
CA ALA A 43 -14.20 9.86 -21.59
C ALA A 43 -13.71 9.65 -23.04
N ILE A 44 -12.47 9.18 -23.22
CA ILE A 44 -11.90 8.87 -24.55
C ILE A 44 -12.68 7.74 -25.25
N GLN A 45 -13.23 6.79 -24.50
CA GLN A 45 -14.04 5.68 -25.04
C GLN A 45 -15.51 6.08 -25.34
N GLY A 46 -15.88 7.36 -25.18
CA GLY A 46 -17.26 7.81 -25.32
C GLY A 46 -18.21 7.32 -24.23
N ARG A 47 -17.68 6.75 -23.15
CA ARG A 47 -18.44 6.26 -21.99
C ARG A 47 -18.16 7.17 -20.80
N GLY A 48 -18.87 8.30 -20.69
CA GLY A 48 -18.68 9.21 -19.56
C GLY A 48 -18.91 8.51 -18.21
N ILE A 49 -18.00 8.76 -17.26
CA ILE A 49 -18.15 8.37 -15.85
C ILE A 49 -18.07 9.65 -15.01
N SER A 50 -18.89 9.78 -13.97
CA SER A 50 -18.76 10.93 -13.07
C SER A 50 -17.41 10.88 -12.35
N LEU A 51 -16.84 12.04 -12.02
CA LEU A 51 -15.58 12.09 -11.26
C LEU A 51 -15.75 11.43 -9.88
N GLY A 52 -16.94 11.57 -9.27
CA GLY A 52 -17.27 10.93 -8.00
C GLY A 52 -17.20 9.40 -8.07
N ASP A 53 -17.77 8.80 -9.11
CA ASP A 53 -17.72 7.34 -9.31
C ASP A 53 -16.29 6.87 -9.60
N ALA A 54 -15.53 7.62 -10.41
CA ALA A 54 -14.12 7.30 -10.67
C ALA A 54 -13.26 7.36 -9.40
N LEU A 55 -13.50 8.36 -8.53
CA LEU A 55 -12.87 8.44 -7.21
C LEU A 55 -13.26 7.26 -6.33
N LEU A 56 -14.53 6.87 -6.33
CA LEU A 56 -15.03 5.75 -5.53
C LEU A 56 -14.39 4.43 -5.98
N VAL A 57 -14.24 4.23 -7.30
CA VAL A 57 -13.50 3.10 -7.87
C VAL A 57 -12.04 3.12 -7.42
N GLY A 58 -11.33 4.24 -7.58
CA GLY A 58 -9.93 4.37 -7.16
C GLY A 58 -9.76 4.09 -5.66
N PHE A 59 -10.52 4.77 -4.80
CA PHE A 59 -10.46 4.56 -3.36
C PHE A 59 -10.79 3.13 -2.95
N SER A 60 -11.76 2.47 -3.60
CA SER A 60 -12.13 1.09 -3.28
C SER A 60 -10.99 0.09 -3.51
N LEU A 61 -10.07 0.40 -4.43
CA LEU A 61 -8.89 -0.42 -4.72
C LEU A 61 -7.74 -0.13 -3.76
N TRP A 62 -7.45 1.14 -3.50
CA TRP A 62 -6.25 1.56 -2.79
C TRP A 62 -6.41 1.59 -1.25
N LEU A 63 -7.61 1.80 -0.71
CA LEU A 63 -7.86 1.74 0.74
C LEU A 63 -7.53 0.36 1.33
N PRO A 64 -8.00 -0.77 0.75
CA PRO A 64 -7.60 -2.09 1.20
C PRO A 64 -6.08 -2.25 1.19
N LEU A 65 -5.40 -1.86 0.11
CA LEU A 65 -3.94 -1.92 0.00
C LEU A 65 -3.22 -1.10 1.07
N GLY A 66 -3.72 0.10 1.36
CA GLY A 66 -3.22 0.94 2.46
C GLY A 66 -3.35 0.27 3.82
N GLY A 67 -4.48 -0.39 4.08
CA GLY A 67 -4.69 -1.18 5.30
C GLY A 67 -3.71 -2.33 5.47
N LEU A 68 -3.18 -2.87 4.37
CA LEU A 68 -2.22 -3.99 4.37
C LEU A 68 -0.79 -3.57 4.69
N VAL A 69 -0.49 -2.27 4.70
CA VAL A 69 0.84 -1.76 5.06
C VAL A 69 1.18 -2.13 6.51
N TRP A 70 0.22 -2.04 7.44
CA TRP A 70 0.45 -2.41 8.84
C TRP A 70 0.82 -3.88 9.05
N PRO A 71 0.01 -4.87 8.61
CA PRO A 71 0.36 -6.27 8.78
C PRO A 71 1.67 -6.61 8.07
N THR A 72 1.97 -5.98 6.93
CA THR A 72 3.26 -6.15 6.24
C THR A 72 4.43 -5.64 7.09
N LEU A 73 4.36 -4.41 7.61
CA LEU A 73 5.39 -3.85 8.47
C LEU A 73 5.53 -4.61 9.80
N TRP A 74 4.42 -5.08 10.36
CA TRP A 74 4.41 -5.92 11.55
C TRP A 74 5.13 -7.25 11.30
N LEU A 75 4.85 -7.89 10.16
CA LEU A 75 5.48 -9.15 9.77
C LEU A 75 6.99 -8.96 9.54
N VAL A 76 7.39 -7.91 8.84
CA VAL A 76 8.80 -7.55 8.60
C VAL A 76 9.55 -7.30 9.92
N ARG A 77 8.91 -6.65 10.89
CA ARG A 77 9.54 -6.41 12.22
C ARG A 77 9.69 -7.69 13.03
N ARG A 78 8.74 -8.63 12.92
CA ARG A 78 8.76 -9.90 13.65
C ARG A 78 9.70 -10.92 13.02
N VAL A 79 9.77 -10.94 11.70
CA VAL A 79 10.60 -11.87 10.94
C VAL A 79 11.87 -11.13 10.56
N ARG A 80 12.87 -11.15 11.46
CA ARG A 80 14.23 -10.67 11.12
C ARG A 80 14.68 -11.39 9.85
N PHE A 81 14.94 -10.62 8.79
CA PHE A 81 15.58 -11.09 7.57
C PHE A 81 17.05 -11.42 7.85
N ASP A 82 17.30 -12.47 8.64
CA ASP A 82 18.61 -13.09 8.65
C ASP A 82 18.80 -13.81 7.32
N ARG A 83 19.94 -13.54 6.68
CA ARG A 83 20.35 -14.01 5.34
C ARG A 83 20.26 -15.54 5.16
N ASN A 84 20.07 -16.30 6.23
CA ASN A 84 20.02 -17.75 6.27
C ASN A 84 18.60 -18.37 6.45
N ARG A 85 17.53 -17.57 6.45
CA ARG A 85 16.17 -18.06 6.73
C ARG A 85 15.28 -18.05 5.49
N TRP A 86 15.42 -19.07 4.64
CA TRP A 86 14.51 -19.37 3.52
C TRP A 86 13.02 -19.42 3.94
N GLN A 87 12.74 -19.76 5.19
CA GLN A 87 11.39 -19.72 5.77
C GLN A 87 10.80 -18.30 5.79
N ALA A 88 11.61 -17.27 6.02
CA ALA A 88 11.16 -15.88 5.95
C ALA A 88 10.77 -15.50 4.51
N LEU A 89 11.54 -15.93 3.52
CA LEU A 89 11.20 -15.74 2.10
C LEU A 89 9.88 -16.41 1.76
N ALA A 90 9.68 -17.66 2.18
CA ALA A 90 8.44 -18.40 1.95
C ALA A 90 7.22 -17.69 2.54
N ILE A 91 7.33 -17.12 3.75
CA ILE A 91 6.26 -16.35 4.38
C ILE A 91 5.96 -15.07 3.60
N HIS A 92 6.98 -14.37 3.09
CA HIS A 92 6.77 -13.15 2.28
C HIS A 92 6.18 -13.45 0.91
N VAL A 93 6.61 -14.52 0.26
CA VAL A 93 6.04 -15.00 -1.01
C VAL A 93 4.59 -15.43 -0.81
N PHE A 94 4.29 -16.15 0.28
CA PHE A 94 2.93 -16.54 0.63
C PHE A 94 2.05 -15.31 0.91
N ALA A 95 2.54 -14.34 1.70
CA ALA A 95 1.83 -13.09 1.95
C ALA A 95 1.57 -12.31 0.64
N ALA A 96 2.58 -12.20 -0.23
CA ALA A 96 2.43 -11.58 -1.56
C ALA A 96 1.42 -12.32 -2.44
N ALA A 97 1.39 -13.66 -2.40
CA ALA A 97 0.41 -14.47 -3.12
C ALA A 97 -1.01 -14.27 -2.59
N CYS A 98 -1.21 -14.27 -1.26
CA CYS A 98 -2.48 -13.94 -0.64
C CYS A 98 -2.94 -12.51 -1.02
N PHE A 99 -2.02 -11.54 -1.04
CA PHE A 99 -2.33 -10.18 -1.47
C PHE A 99 -2.75 -10.10 -2.92
N ALA A 100 -2.01 -10.75 -3.82
CA ALA A 100 -2.38 -10.83 -5.22
C ALA A 100 -3.76 -11.47 -5.41
N CYS A 101 -4.05 -12.53 -4.65
CA CYS A 101 -5.33 -13.23 -4.70
C CYS A 101 -6.50 -12.32 -4.27
N ILE A 102 -6.34 -11.59 -3.16
CA ILE A 102 -7.35 -10.60 -2.71
C ILE A 102 -7.54 -9.51 -3.76
N LEU A 103 -6.46 -8.97 -4.33
CA LEU A 103 -6.50 -7.94 -5.37
C LEU A 103 -7.26 -8.42 -6.61
N LEU A 104 -6.98 -9.63 -7.07
CA LEU A 104 -7.67 -10.25 -8.21
C LEU A 104 -9.14 -10.52 -7.90
N LEU A 105 -9.46 -10.97 -6.69
CA LEU A 105 -10.83 -11.19 -6.26
C LEU A 105 -11.62 -9.87 -6.22
N SER A 106 -11.04 -8.83 -5.62
CA SER A 106 -11.62 -7.49 -5.58
C SER A 106 -11.84 -6.93 -6.99
N ALA A 107 -10.86 -7.06 -7.87
CA ALA A 107 -11.00 -6.65 -9.27
C ALA A 107 -12.10 -7.44 -10.01
N SER A 108 -12.21 -8.74 -9.75
CA SER A 108 -13.25 -9.59 -10.34
C SER A 108 -14.65 -9.22 -9.86
N ILE A 109 -14.81 -8.96 -8.56
CA ILE A 109 -16.07 -8.49 -7.97
C ILE A 109 -16.45 -7.14 -8.56
N LEU A 110 -15.51 -6.19 -8.68
CA LEU A 110 -15.77 -4.89 -9.28
C LEU A 110 -16.19 -5.02 -10.74
N ARG A 111 -15.54 -5.90 -11.50
CA ARG A 111 -15.84 -6.14 -12.92
C ARG A 111 -17.26 -6.68 -13.11
N VAL A 112 -17.65 -7.66 -12.30
CA VAL A 112 -19.01 -8.25 -12.32
C VAL A 112 -20.05 -7.23 -11.83
N GLY A 113 -19.76 -6.48 -10.78
CA GLY A 113 -20.69 -5.50 -10.21
C GLY A 113 -20.94 -4.26 -11.09
N VAL A 114 -19.95 -3.86 -11.89
CA VAL A 114 -20.04 -2.67 -12.76
C VAL A 114 -20.49 -3.02 -14.19
N GLY A 115 -20.69 -4.30 -14.51
CA GLY A 115 -21.13 -4.74 -15.84
C GLY A 115 -20.07 -4.49 -16.93
N LEU A 116 -18.80 -4.73 -16.59
CA LEU A 116 -17.64 -4.59 -17.48
C LEU A 116 -17.20 -5.92 -18.12
#